data_AF-A0AAU2MMB8-F1
#
_entry.id   AF-A0AAU2MMB8-F1
#
_cell.length_a   1.000
_cell.length_b   1.000
_cell.length_c   1.000
_cell.angle_alpha   90.00
_cell.angle_beta   90.00
_cell.angle_gamma   90.00
#
_symmetry.space_group_name_H-M   'P 1'
#
loop_
_entity.id
_entity.type
_entity.pdbx_description
1 polymer ?
#
loop_
_entity_poly.entity_id
_entity_poly.type
_entity_poly.pdbx_seq_one_letter_code
_entity_poly.pdbx_strand_id
1 'polypeptide(L)'
;MGSAEEVKPHLTMYVGGVPVGRLYVITPDMFWNKCRFEPLDAWESVRPLFEQHEEAAKQGFPIDKIAATKEILDRGVELHPSPPEAGPPFKPFMVYVDGETAKYRH
;
A
#
# COMPACT_ATOMS: atom_id res chain seq x y z
N MET A 1 -20.65 -23.78 13.87
CA MET A 1 -19.88 -22.55 14.15
C MET A 1 -18.60 -22.65 13.35
N GLY A 2 -18.61 -22.17 12.11
CA GLY A 2 -17.39 -22.03 11.35
C GLY A 2 -16.56 -20.95 12.03
N SER A 3 -15.39 -21.31 12.53
CA SER A 3 -14.40 -20.34 12.97
C SER A 3 -14.29 -19.28 11.88
N ALA A 4 -14.55 -18.03 12.22
CA ALA A 4 -14.15 -16.93 11.34
C ALA A 4 -12.64 -17.13 11.17
N GLU A 5 -12.21 -17.64 10.01
CA GLU A 5 -10.82 -17.55 9.61
C GLU A 5 -10.52 -16.07 9.68
N GLU A 6 -9.79 -15.69 10.73
CA GLU A 6 -9.32 -14.34 10.92
C GLU A 6 -8.52 -14.05 9.67
N VAL A 7 -9.10 -13.30 8.74
CA VAL A 7 -8.45 -12.96 7.47
C VAL A 7 -7.28 -12.10 7.90
N LYS A 8 -6.10 -12.70 8.03
CA LYS A 8 -4.91 -11.98 8.48
C LYS A 8 -4.47 -11.08 7.34
N PRO A 9 -4.12 -9.82 7.62
CA PRO A 9 -3.52 -8.97 6.61
C PRO A 9 -2.23 -9.64 6.18
N HIS A 10 -2.03 -9.71 4.87
CA HIS A 10 -0.82 -10.30 4.30
C HIS A 10 0.36 -9.34 4.49
N LEU A 11 0.08 -8.05 4.41
CA LEU A 11 1.06 -6.99 4.55
C LEU A 11 0.50 -5.86 5.40
N THR A 12 1.37 -5.16 6.12
CA THR A 12 1.08 -3.88 6.78
C THR A 12 1.95 -2.82 6.12
N MET A 13 1.33 -1.73 5.71
CA MET A 13 2.01 -0.58 5.12
C MET A 13 2.45 0.36 6.23
N TYR A 14 3.74 0.69 6.22
CA TYR A 14 4.37 1.66 7.10
C TYR A 14 4.82 2.87 6.29
N VAL A 15 4.69 4.07 6.85
CA VAL A 15 5.21 5.32 6.28
C VAL A 15 6.00 6.01 7.39
N GLY A 16 7.29 6.24 7.17
CA GLY A 16 8.16 6.83 8.19
C GLY A 16 8.22 6.00 9.48
N GLY A 17 8.06 4.67 9.38
CA GLY A 17 8.01 3.76 10.52
C GLY A 17 6.67 3.70 11.27
N VAL A 18 5.62 4.39 10.80
CA VAL A 18 4.28 4.36 11.40
C VAL A 18 3.35 3.49 10.55
N PRO A 19 2.60 2.54 11.14
CA PRO A 19 1.65 1.72 10.40
C PRO A 19 0.45 2.58 9.95
N VAL A 20 0.27 2.72 8.65
CA VAL A 20 -0.80 3.54 8.06
C VAL A 20 -1.94 2.71 7.50
N GLY A 21 -1.74 1.42 7.26
CA GLY A 21 -2.80 0.57 6.69
C GLY A 21 -2.42 -0.89 6.60
N ARG A 22 -3.43 -1.73 6.43
CA ARG A 22 -3.32 -3.17 6.23
C ARG A 22 -3.69 -3.53 4.80
N LEU A 23 -2.99 -4.50 4.25
CA LEU A 23 -3.15 -4.97 2.88
C LEU A 23 -3.48 -6.46 2.90
N TYR A 24 -4.62 -6.81 2.30
CA TYR A 24 -5.06 -8.18 2.12
C TYR A 24 -4.90 -8.53 0.64
N VAL A 25 -3.90 -9.35 0.31
CA VAL A 25 -3.63 -9.72 -1.08
C VAL A 25 -4.80 -10.57 -1.60
N ILE A 26 -5.46 -10.12 -2.67
CA ILE A 26 -6.60 -10.84 -3.28
C ILE A 26 -6.12 -11.64 -4.49
N THR A 27 -5.35 -11.00 -5.37
CA THR A 27 -4.89 -11.64 -6.61
C THR A 27 -3.51 -11.11 -6.99
N PRO A 28 -2.48 -11.97 -7.05
CA PRO A 28 -1.22 -11.62 -7.70
C PRO A 28 -1.43 -11.60 -9.22
N ASP A 29 -1.35 -10.41 -9.83
CA ASP A 29 -1.22 -10.27 -11.29
C ASP A 29 0.27 -10.30 -11.66
N MET A 30 0.62 -10.63 -12.91
CA MET A 30 2.02 -10.79 -13.34
C MET A 30 2.88 -9.52 -13.13
N PHE A 31 2.27 -8.35 -13.00
CA PHE A 31 2.97 -7.08 -12.77
C PHE A 31 2.48 -6.28 -11.54
N TRP A 32 1.30 -6.62 -11.01
CA TRP A 32 0.66 -5.87 -9.92
C TRP A 32 0.02 -6.83 -8.92
N ASN A 33 0.38 -6.71 -7.66
CA ASN A 33 -0.34 -7.41 -6.59
C ASN A 33 -1.55 -6.57 -6.21
N LYS A 34 -2.76 -7.06 -6.52
CA LYS A 34 -4.01 -6.42 -6.12
C LYS A 34 -4.34 -6.82 -4.68
N CYS A 35 -4.65 -5.83 -3.88
CA CYS A 35 -4.95 -5.99 -2.47
C CYS A 35 -6.19 -5.20 -2.09
N ARG A 36 -6.90 -5.67 -1.08
CA ARG A 36 -7.80 -4.81 -0.30
C ARG A 36 -6.96 -4.00 0.67
N PHE A 37 -7.24 -2.72 0.76
CA PHE A 37 -6.62 -1.81 1.71
C PHE A 37 -7.60 -1.52 2.85
N GLU A 38 -7.11 -1.64 4.07
CA GLU A 38 -7.83 -1.22 5.27
C GLU A 38 -7.00 -0.13 5.95
N PRO A 39 -7.48 1.13 5.94
CA PRO A 39 -6.77 2.23 6.56
C PRO A 39 -6.71 2.07 8.08
N LEU A 40 -5.58 2.47 8.68
CA LEU A 40 -5.42 2.65 10.13
C LEU A 40 -5.52 4.14 10.49
N ASP A 41 -5.49 4.50 11.78
CA ASP A 41 -5.60 5.89 12.24
C ASP A 41 -4.58 6.84 11.58
N ALA A 42 -3.35 6.37 11.38
CA ALA A 42 -2.30 7.17 10.74
C ALA A 42 -2.52 7.39 9.23
N TRP A 43 -3.46 6.67 8.61
CA TRP A 43 -3.81 6.84 7.19
C TRP A 43 -4.25 8.26 6.89
N GLU A 44 -5.07 8.88 7.74
CA GLU A 44 -5.65 10.20 7.44
C GLU A 44 -4.60 11.29 7.21
N SER A 45 -3.42 11.15 7.83
CA SER A 45 -2.30 12.07 7.66
C SER A 45 -1.56 11.90 6.32
N VAL A 46 -1.63 10.71 5.71
CA VAL A 46 -0.95 10.39 4.45
C VAL A 46 -1.92 10.24 3.27
N ARG A 47 -3.22 10.06 3.53
CA ARG A 47 -4.28 9.89 2.52
C ARG A 47 -4.19 10.89 1.38
N PRO A 48 -4.04 12.22 1.62
CA PRO A 48 -3.98 13.19 0.53
C PRO A 48 -2.81 12.96 -0.45
N LEU A 49 -1.68 12.44 0.04
CA LEU A 49 -0.51 12.13 -0.79
C LEU A 49 -0.80 10.97 -1.75
N PHE A 50 -1.45 9.92 -1.23
CA PHE A 50 -1.81 8.76 -2.03
C PHE A 50 -2.95 9.09 -3.01
N GLU A 51 -3.94 9.90 -2.60
CA GLU A 51 -4.99 10.40 -3.48
C GLU A 51 -4.39 11.23 -4.63
N GLN A 52 -3.46 12.14 -4.34
CA GLN A 52 -2.78 12.94 -5.37
C GLN A 52 -1.97 12.07 -6.35
N HIS A 53 -1.30 11.04 -5.84
CA HIS A 53 -0.56 10.08 -6.67
C HIS A 53 -1.49 9.27 -7.59
N GLU A 54 -2.65 8.89 -7.07
CA GLU A 54 -3.70 8.16 -7.79
C GLU A 54 -4.33 9.04 -8.89
N GLU A 55 -4.65 10.29 -8.58
CA GLU A 55 -5.14 11.27 -9.55
C GLU A 55 -4.10 11.54 -10.66
N ALA A 56 -2.83 11.74 -10.31
CA ALA A 56 -1.75 11.91 -11.29
C ALA A 56 -1.61 10.69 -12.21
N ALA A 57 -1.80 9.48 -11.66
CA ALA A 57 -1.80 8.25 -12.44
C ALA A 57 -3.03 8.11 -13.35
N LYS A 58 -4.24 8.49 -12.89
CA LYS A 58 -5.48 8.51 -13.69
C LYS A 58 -5.40 9.51 -14.84
N GLN A 59 -4.87 10.70 -14.57
CA GLN A 59 -4.76 11.77 -15.57
C GLN A 59 -3.64 11.52 -16.60
N GLY A 60 -2.79 10.51 -16.35
CA GLY A 60 -1.76 10.09 -17.30
C GLY A 60 -0.58 11.04 -17.40
N PHE A 61 -0.36 11.89 -16.39
CA PHE A 61 0.77 12.81 -16.34
C PHE A 61 2.05 12.08 -15.92
N PRO A 62 2.98 11.78 -16.84
CA PRO A 62 4.14 10.95 -16.52
C PRO A 62 5.12 11.64 -15.56
N ILE A 63 5.19 12.98 -15.58
CA ILE A 63 6.07 13.76 -14.70
C ILE A 63 5.51 13.77 -13.28
N ASP A 64 4.23 14.09 -13.11
CA ASP A 64 3.55 14.11 -11.81
C ASP A 64 3.50 12.72 -11.17
N LYS A 65 3.32 11.68 -11.98
CA LYS A 65 3.41 10.28 -11.51
C LYS A 65 4.79 9.95 -10.95
N ILE A 66 5.88 10.39 -11.58
CA ILE A 66 7.24 10.17 -11.08
C ILE A 66 7.48 10.98 -9.80
N ALA A 67 7.04 12.25 -9.77
CA ALA A 67 7.20 13.12 -8.61
C ALA A 67 6.47 12.57 -7.38
N ALA A 68 5.20 12.21 -7.53
CA ALA A 68 4.40 11.67 -6.43
C ALA A 68 4.87 10.27 -6.00
N THR A 69 5.31 9.41 -6.93
CA THR A 69 5.94 8.12 -6.56
C THR A 69 7.22 8.36 -5.75
N LYS A 70 8.05 9.31 -6.19
CA LYS A 70 9.27 9.67 -5.49
C LYS A 70 8.96 10.22 -4.10
N GLU A 71 7.94 11.05 -3.95
CA GLU A 71 7.56 11.61 -2.64
C GLU A 71 7.02 10.54 -1.68
N ILE A 72 6.23 9.57 -2.17
CA ILE A 72 5.81 8.40 -1.41
C ILE A 72 7.03 7.57 -0.96
N LEU A 73 7.98 7.31 -1.86
CA LEU A 73 9.19 6.58 -1.52
C LEU A 73 10.11 7.35 -0.55
N ASP A 74 10.22 8.67 -0.70
CA ASP A 74 11.01 9.57 0.16
C ASP A 74 10.47 9.64 1.58
N ARG A 75 9.14 9.54 1.74
CA ARG A 75 8.46 9.37 3.04
C ARG A 75 8.79 8.04 3.74
N GLY A 76 9.56 7.16 3.12
CA GLY A 76 9.98 5.88 3.69
C GLY A 76 8.84 4.88 3.78
N VAL A 77 8.15 4.66 2.66
CA VAL A 77 7.09 3.64 2.58
C VAL A 77 7.70 2.25 2.57
N GLU A 78 7.21 1.39 3.45
CA GLU A 78 7.67 0.02 3.64
C GLU A 78 6.47 -0.92 3.79
N LEU A 79 6.56 -2.11 3.17
CA LEU A 79 5.56 -3.16 3.31
C LEU A 79 6.15 -4.27 4.18
N HIS A 80 5.51 -4.48 5.33
CA HIS A 80 5.90 -5.50 6.29
C HIS A 80 4.99 -6.72 6.14
N PRO A 81 5.55 -7.93 5.94
CA PRO A 81 4.79 -9.16 6.04
C PRO A 81 4.07 -9.25 7.38
N SER A 82 2.81 -9.72 7.34
CA SER A 82 2.03 -10.02 8.53
C SER A 82 1.57 -11.48 8.44
N PRO A 83 1.95 -12.35 9.39
CA PRO A 83 2.75 -12.07 10.59
C PRO A 83 4.21 -11.67 10.29
N PRO A 84 4.90 -10.94 11.20
CA PRO A 84 6.27 -10.42 10.96
C PRO A 84 7.33 -11.51 10.76
N GLU A 85 7.04 -12.75 11.18
CA GLU A 85 7.86 -13.93 10.89
C GLU A 85 7.79 -14.39 9.42
N ALA A 86 6.84 -13.89 8.63
CA ALA A 86 6.68 -14.26 7.22
C ALA A 86 7.79 -13.70 6.31
N GLY A 87 8.56 -12.71 6.77
CA GLY A 87 9.73 -12.22 6.05
C GLY A 87 10.16 -10.81 6.46
N PRO A 88 11.32 -10.36 5.95
CA PRO A 88 11.78 -9.00 6.17
C PRO A 88 10.84 -7.99 5.47
N PRO A 89 10.76 -6.75 5.98
CA PRO A 89 10.08 -5.68 5.27
C PRO A 89 10.73 -5.43 3.92
N PHE A 90 9.93 -5.07 2.93
CA PHE A 90 10.41 -4.70 1.61
C PHE A 90 9.84 -3.35 1.18
N LYS A 91 10.63 -2.63 0.39
CA LYS A 91 10.25 -1.34 -0.16
C LYS A 91 9.55 -1.58 -1.51
N PRO A 92 8.27 -1.24 -1.65
CA PRO A 92 7.60 -1.38 -2.93
C PRO A 92 8.21 -0.40 -3.94
N PHE A 93 8.41 -0.84 -5.18
CA PHE A 93 8.84 0.05 -6.26
C PHE A 93 7.74 1.05 -6.62
N MET A 94 6.48 0.66 -6.43
CA MET A 94 5.31 1.52 -6.57
C MET A 94 4.15 0.94 -5.78
N VAL A 95 3.40 1.81 -5.11
CA VAL A 95 2.16 1.47 -4.40
C VAL A 95 1.09 2.49 -4.79
N TYR A 96 -0.13 2.02 -4.98
CA TYR A 96 -1.32 2.85 -5.15
C TYR A 96 -2.35 2.40 -4.15
N VAL A 97 -3.08 3.37 -3.62
CA VAL A 97 -4.23 3.15 -2.77
C VAL A 97 -5.38 3.99 -3.32
N ASP A 98 -6.51 3.34 -3.59
CA ASP A 98 -7.75 3.94 -4.09
C ASP A 98 -8.87 3.48 -3.15
N GLY A 99 -9.19 4.33 -2.18
CA GLY A 99 -10.16 4.03 -1.13
C GLY A 99 -9.84 2.74 -0.35
N GLU A 100 -10.68 1.73 -0.53
CA GLU A 100 -10.55 0.41 0.11
C GLU A 100 -9.73 -0.60 -0.70
N THR A 101 -9.13 -0.17 -1.81
CA THR A 101 -8.32 -1.03 -2.67
C THR A 101 -6.89 -0.51 -2.77
N ALA A 102 -5.94 -1.41 -2.90
CA ALA A 102 -4.55 -1.07 -3.14
C ALA A 102 -3.92 -2.00 -4.16
N LYS A 103 -2.86 -1.51 -4.80
CA LYS A 103 -2.01 -2.32 -5.68
C LYS A 103 -0.57 -1.93 -5.52
N TYR A 104 0.32 -2.90 -5.46
CA TYR A 104 1.75 -2.65 -5.37
C TYR A 104 2.54 -3.51 -6.36
N ARG A 105 3.73 -3.02 -6.71
CA ARG A 105 4.74 -3.78 -7.47
C ARG A 105 6.09 -3.64 -6.76
N HIS A 106 6.83 -4.74 -6.72
CA HIS A 106 8.20 -4.81 -6.23
C HIS A 106 9.16 -4.94 -7.41
#